data_AF-A0A354T9C6-F1
#
_entry.id   AF-A0A354T9C6-F1
#
_cell.length_a   1.000
_cell.length_b   1.000
_cell.length_c   1.000
_cell.angle_alpha   90.00
_cell.angle_beta   90.00
_cell.angle_gamma   90.00
#
_symmetry.space_group_name_H-M   'P 1'
#
loop_
_entity.id
_entity.type
_entity.pdbx_description
1 polymer ?
#
loop_
_entity_poly.entity_id
_entity_poly.type
_entity_poly.pdbx_seq_one_letter_code
_entity_poly.pdbx_strand_id
1 'polypeptide(L)' 'MVLARVLEEKMGALYRAGGRIVGGVYVGKGQEAFSAALGVQLQKGKDVYGPL' A
#
# COMPACT_ATOMS: atom_id res chain seq x y z
N MET A 1 -1.90 4.94 8.55
CA MET A 1 -1.72 3.48 8.76
C MET A 1 -3.03 2.71 8.60
N VAL A 2 -4.12 3.06 9.30
CA VAL A 2 -5.44 2.38 9.16
C VAL A 2 -5.94 2.33 7.71
N LEU A 3 -5.83 3.44 6.97
CA LEU A 3 -6.24 3.49 5.56
C LEU A 3 -5.49 2.45 4.70
N ALA A 4 -4.17 2.32 4.88
CA ALA A 4 -3.36 1.34 4.15
C ALA A 4 -3.82 -0.10 4.47
N ARG A 5 -4.02 -0.42 5.76
CA ARG A 5 -4.54 -1.72 6.21
C ARG A 5 -5.87 -2.06 5.54
N VAL A 6 -6.84 -1.15 5.59
CA VAL A 6 -8.19 -1.37 5.04
C VAL A 6 -8.14 -1.52 3.51
N LEU A 7 -7.35 -0.69 2.84
CA LEU A 7 -7.17 -0.74 1.39
C LEU A 7 -6.60 -2.09 0.95
N GLU A 8 -5.51 -2.53 1.56
CA GLU A 8 -4.82 -3.76 1.18
C GLU A 8 -5.66 -5.01 1.48
N GLU A 9 -6.39 -5.03 2.59
CA GLU A 9 -7.34 -6.10 2.89
C GLU A 9 -8.45 -6.18 1.83
N LYS A 10 -8.96 -5.02 1.38
CA LYS A 10 -9.94 -4.96 0.31
C LYS A 10 -9.35 -5.44 -1.02
N MET A 11 -8.13 -5.03 -1.37
CA MET A 11 -7.44 -5.49 -2.58
C MET A 11 -7.27 -7.01 -2.58
N GLY A 12 -6.81 -7.59 -1.46
CA GLY A 12 -6.70 -9.04 -1.32
C GLY A 12 -8.04 -9.76 -1.45
N ALA A 13 -9.12 -9.19 -0.92
CA ALA A 13 -10.48 -9.75 -1.07
C ALA A 13 -10.96 -9.69 -2.53
N LEU A 14 -10.73 -8.58 -3.23
CA LEU A 14 -11.10 -8.41 -4.64
C LEU A 14 -10.32 -9.34 -5.57
N TYR A 15 -9.04 -9.60 -5.26
CA TYR A 15 -8.20 -10.56 -5.95
C TYR A 15 -8.73 -11.99 -5.81
N ARG A 16 -9.01 -12.43 -4.57
CA ARG A 16 -9.55 -13.78 -4.29
C ARG A 16 -10.97 -13.99 -4.81
N ALA A 17 -11.75 -12.93 -4.98
CA ALA A 17 -13.10 -13.00 -5.55
C ALA A 17 -13.12 -13.38 -7.04
N GLY A 18 -11.97 -13.58 -7.69
CA GLY A 18 -11.88 -14.35 -8.94
C GLY A 18 -12.20 -13.59 -10.23
N GLY A 19 -12.12 -12.26 -10.25
CA GLY A 19 -12.32 -11.52 -11.51
C GLY A 19 -12.23 -10.00 -11.48
N ARG A 20 -11.99 -9.38 -10.32
CA ARG A 20 -11.91 -7.91 -10.21
C ARG A 20 -10.49 -7.36 -10.31
N ILE A 21 -9.50 -8.19 -10.03
CA ILE A 21 -8.08 -7.87 -10.20
C ILE A 21 -7.44 -9.06 -10.91
N VAL A 22 -6.78 -8.79 -12.03
CA VAL A 22 -6.05 -9.78 -12.83
C VAL A 22 -4.55 -9.55 -12.65
N GLY A 23 -3.74 -10.63 -12.72
CA GLY A 23 -2.29 -10.56 -12.46
C GLY A 23 -1.95 -10.83 -10.98
N GLY A 24 -0.99 -10.10 -10.42
CA GLY A 24 -0.57 -10.26 -9.02
C GLY A 24 -1.06 -9.12 -8.12
N VAL A 25 -1.35 -9.43 -6.86
CA VAL A 25 -1.61 -8.44 -5.81
C VAL A 25 -0.57 -8.59 -4.71
N TYR A 26 0.25 -7.55 -4.55
CA TYR A 26 1.25 -7.44 -3.50
C TYR A 26 0.70 -6.51 -2.41
N VAL A 27 0.68 -7.00 -1.18
CA VAL A 27 0.17 -6.26 -0.02
C VAL A 27 1.28 -6.11 1.01
N GLY A 28 1.45 -4.90 1.54
CA GLY A 28 2.38 -4.56 2.60
C GLY A 28 1.80 -4.72 4.00
N LYS A 29 0.82 -5.62 4.20
CA LYS A 29 0.16 -5.80 5.50
C LYS A 29 1.19 -6.06 6.60
N GLY A 30 1.21 -5.20 7.61
CA GLY A 30 2.20 -5.21 8.70
C GLY A 30 3.39 -4.27 8.50
N GLN A 31 3.53 -3.64 7.34
CA GLN A 31 4.58 -2.66 7.03
C GLN A 31 4.04 -1.22 6.99
N GLU A 32 2.81 -0.98 7.44
CA GLU A 32 2.14 0.32 7.31
C GLU A 32 2.87 1.43 8.07
N ALA A 33 3.52 1.08 9.18
CA ALA A 33 4.31 2.01 9.97
C ALA A 33 5.54 2.49 9.21
N PHE A 34 6.21 1.61 8.46
CA PHE A 34 7.39 1.94 7.69
C PHE A 34 7.07 2.95 6.58
N SER A 35 6.07 2.65 5.74
CA SER A 35 5.67 3.54 4.65
C SER A 35 5.10 4.88 5.16
N ALA A 36 4.33 4.85 6.25
CA ALA A 36 3.75 6.08 6.81
C ALA A 36 4.82 6.97 7.47
N ALA A 37 5.72 6.39 8.27
CA ALA A 37 6.80 7.14 8.94
C ALA A 37 7.77 7.77 7.94
N LEU A 38 8.09 7.07 6.86
CA LEU A 38 8.86 7.66 5.76
C LEU A 38 8.06 8.78 5.09
N GLY A 39 6.81 8.51 4.71
CA GLY A 39 5.97 9.45 3.97
C GLY A 39 5.74 10.78 4.68
N VAL A 40 5.60 10.78 6.01
CA VAL A 40 5.41 12.03 6.79
C VAL A 40 6.67 12.90 6.87
N GLN A 41 7.84 12.32 6.62
CA GLN A 41 9.13 13.02 6.68
C GLN A 41 9.54 13.63 5.35
N LEU A 42 8.84 13.30 4.25
CA LEU A 42 9.14 13.81 2.92
C LEU A 42 8.50 15.18 2.69
N GLN A 43 9.23 16.05 2.01
CA GLN A 43 8.75 17.35 1.53
C GLN A 43 8.18 17.21 0.12
N LYS A 44 6.86 17.37 0.01
CA LYS A 44 6.14 17.32 -1.27
C LYS A 44 6.72 18.35 -2.26
N GLY A 45 7.03 17.89 -3.47
CA GLY A 45 7.58 18.73 -4.56
C GLY A 45 9.09 18.94 -4.51
N LYS A 46 9.77 18.38 -3.51
CA LYS A 46 11.24 18.42 -3.38
C LYS A 46 11.82 17.01 -3.33
N ASP A 47 11.33 16.20 -2.40
CA ASP A 47 11.86 14.86 -2.19
C ASP A 47 11.21 13.87 -3.14
N VAL A 48 12.03 12.98 -3.71
CA VAL A 48 11.59 11.91 -4.62
C VAL A 48 11.71 10.58 -3.89
N TYR A 49 10.60 9.85 -3.82
CA TYR A 49 10.54 8.52 -3.22
C TYR A 49 10.59 7.43 -4.29
N GLY A 50 11.58 6.54 -4.22
CA GLY A 50 11.70 5.34 -5.04
C GLY A 50 11.39 4.09 -4.21
N PRO A 51 10.15 3.57 -4.22
CA PRO A 51 9.83 2.32 -3.54
C PRO A 51 10.55 1.12 -4.18
N LEU A 52 10.92 0.12 -3.36
CA LEU A 52 11.50 -1.16 -3.76
C LEU A 52 10.49 -2.29 -3.57
#